data_AF-D5BQB4-F1
#
_entry.id   AF-D5BQB4-F1
#
_cell.length_a   1.000
_cell.length_b   1.000
_cell.length_c   1.000
_cell.angle_alpha   90.00
_cell.angle_beta   90.00
_cell.angle_gamma   90.00
#
_symmetry.space_group_name_H-M   'P 1'
#
loop_
_entity.id
_entity.type
_entity.pdbx_description
1 polymer ?
#
loop_
_entity_poly.entity_id
_entity_poly.type
_entity_poly.pdbx_seq_one_letter_code
_entity_poly.pdbx_strand_id
1 'polypeptide(L)'
;MAIAASGAVSFSDLRTEFVGGSSSISFSQLYRGGSNIRAKAGNNTATNLAASVPTSGAVNFTNFRSTAKAFRKTYTSGATNQNASSIFGSDFGVNYPKEIVINSGVELGATSTSEEALQINSSGAGTITITNNGTLSGYGGSANGGAGGDAFEATTACILINNGTIRAGGGGGGAGGSGGSGGTGGGGSYTTTSNFTSTSGPYSPHGTHFNVVAPSGSYSMDRHAGTAEFYWRGGWRNWVSQSSTYAVNPGESMTFNPYWNTQTITIRFNRSSSSTSNTNGGAGGSGGGGGAGGRGQGYNHALAGGSSGSGGSGGAGGGTNAGTGGTGGTGGTGGSGGGYGASGGSGNSGATGNTGANGNRTNGSGGSGGSGGSSGGAAGKYIRGLSFVTLTQNGTVLGGTA
;
A
#
# COMPACT_ATOMS: atom_id res chain seq x y z
N MET A 1 18.54 38.82 34.16
CA MET A 1 17.46 39.83 34.14
C MET A 1 17.95 41.07 33.39
N ALA A 2 17.32 41.41 32.27
CA ALA A 2 17.71 42.58 31.47
C ALA A 2 17.73 43.87 32.30
N ILE A 3 18.70 44.74 32.01
CA ILE A 3 18.82 46.05 32.66
C ILE A 3 17.68 46.97 32.19
N ALA A 4 17.02 47.64 33.14
CA ALA A 4 15.87 48.49 32.87
C ALA A 4 16.16 49.58 31.83
N ALA A 5 15.17 49.81 30.94
CA ALA A 5 15.25 50.82 29.89
C ALA A 5 15.28 52.26 30.43
N SER A 6 14.67 52.50 31.59
CA SER A 6 14.61 53.80 32.28
C SER A 6 14.81 53.64 33.80
N GLY A 7 14.81 54.74 34.56
CA GLY A 7 15.01 54.72 36.03
C GLY A 7 16.48 54.73 36.46
N ALA A 8 16.81 54.46 37.72
CA ALA A 8 18.21 54.34 38.15
C ALA A 8 18.81 52.99 37.69
N VAL A 9 20.08 52.97 37.28
CA VAL A 9 20.86 51.72 37.11
C VAL A 9 21.97 51.76 38.13
N SER A 10 22.09 50.68 38.90
CA SER A 10 23.10 50.52 39.92
C SER A 10 24.16 49.50 39.49
N PHE A 11 25.31 49.53 40.16
CA PHE A 11 26.28 48.43 40.04
C PHE A 11 25.73 47.10 40.53
N SER A 12 24.68 47.09 41.38
CA SER A 12 24.02 45.85 41.79
C SER A 12 23.30 45.20 40.61
N ASP A 13 22.63 46.00 39.78
CA ASP A 13 21.92 45.51 38.60
C ASP A 13 22.90 44.94 37.57
N LEU A 14 23.97 45.69 37.26
CA LEU A 14 25.01 45.26 36.33
C LEU A 14 25.70 43.97 36.79
N ARG A 15 25.96 43.86 38.09
CA ARG A 15 26.59 42.70 38.70
C ARG A 15 25.69 41.47 38.62
N THR A 16 24.41 41.64 38.95
CA THR A 16 23.41 40.58 38.87
C THR A 16 23.28 40.07 37.43
N GLU A 17 23.25 40.97 36.45
CA GLU A 17 23.06 40.57 35.06
C GLU A 17 24.32 39.99 34.39
N PHE A 18 25.48 40.65 34.55
CA PHE A 18 26.67 40.33 33.77
C PHE A 18 27.69 39.44 34.48
N VAL A 19 27.70 39.42 35.82
CA VAL A 19 28.71 38.70 36.61
C VAL A 19 28.08 37.52 37.37
N GLY A 20 26.84 37.66 37.83
CA GLY A 20 26.07 36.59 38.48
C GLY A 20 26.18 36.53 40.00
N GLY A 21 26.50 37.63 40.69
CA GLY A 21 26.51 37.63 42.17
C GLY A 21 27.46 38.65 42.81
N SER A 22 27.61 38.59 44.14
CA SER A 22 28.09 39.63 45.05
C SER A 22 29.53 40.17 44.89
N SER A 23 30.29 39.76 43.88
CA SER A 23 31.66 40.23 43.65
C SER A 23 31.74 41.74 43.38
N SER A 24 32.82 42.40 43.78
CA SER A 24 33.09 43.76 43.31
C SER A 24 33.23 43.75 41.79
N ILE A 25 32.69 44.78 41.12
CA ILE A 25 32.79 44.91 39.67
C ILE A 25 33.33 46.30 39.34
N SER A 26 34.21 46.37 38.35
CA SER A 26 34.61 47.62 37.72
C SER A 26 34.04 47.69 36.30
N PHE A 27 33.89 48.90 35.78
CA PHE A 27 33.51 49.11 34.39
C PHE A 27 34.47 48.44 33.39
N SER A 28 35.76 48.36 33.73
CA SER A 28 36.75 47.69 32.88
C SER A 28 36.51 46.19 32.70
N GLN A 29 35.75 45.55 33.60
CA GLN A 29 35.37 44.14 33.50
C GLN A 29 34.08 43.92 32.71
N LEU A 30 33.40 45.01 32.31
CA LEU A 30 32.12 44.98 31.62
C LEU A 30 32.23 45.37 30.13
N TYR A 31 33.42 45.52 29.56
CA TYR A 31 33.53 45.70 28.12
C TYR A 31 33.03 44.46 27.38
N ARG A 32 32.33 44.70 26.27
CA ARG A 32 31.96 43.64 25.34
C ARG A 32 33.22 43.07 24.68
N GLY A 33 33.33 41.76 24.62
CA GLY A 33 34.57 41.05 24.27
C GLY A 33 35.37 40.58 25.48
N GLY A 34 35.02 41.01 26.69
CA GLY A 34 35.58 40.50 27.94
C GLY A 34 34.96 39.17 28.39
N SER A 35 35.35 38.73 29.58
CA SER A 35 34.88 37.47 30.18
C SER A 35 33.40 37.50 30.60
N ASN A 36 32.90 38.67 31.02
CA ASN A 36 31.51 38.83 31.49
C ASN A 36 30.51 39.10 30.36
N ILE A 37 30.94 39.86 29.34
CA ILE A 37 30.12 40.21 28.18
C ILE A 37 30.89 39.80 26.94
N ARG A 38 30.45 38.74 26.28
CA ARG A 38 31.16 38.21 25.11
C ARG A 38 30.87 39.04 23.86
N ALA A 39 31.88 39.17 23.02
CA ALA A 39 31.67 39.55 21.63
C ALA A 39 31.03 38.37 20.88
N LYS A 40 30.23 38.69 19.86
CA LYS A 40 29.57 37.68 19.03
C LYS A 40 30.56 37.16 17.99
N ALA A 41 30.63 35.84 17.79
CA ALA A 41 31.39 35.25 16.70
C ALA A 41 30.83 35.67 15.32
N GLY A 42 31.70 35.66 14.30
CA GLY A 42 31.32 36.08 12.94
C GLY A 42 30.23 35.21 12.32
N ASN A 43 30.23 33.91 12.61
CA ASN A 43 29.26 32.93 12.12
C ASN A 43 28.00 32.79 12.99
N ASN A 44 27.91 33.52 14.09
CA ASN A 44 26.71 33.53 14.92
C ASN A 44 25.68 34.49 14.31
N THR A 45 24.49 33.98 13.95
CA THR A 45 23.43 34.74 13.28
C THR A 45 22.45 35.41 14.25
N ALA A 46 22.63 35.23 15.55
CA ALA A 46 21.81 35.84 16.59
C ALA A 46 22.22 37.30 16.87
N THR A 47 21.38 38.01 17.61
CA THR A 47 21.66 39.34 18.14
C THR A 47 22.40 39.24 19.47
N ASN A 48 23.46 40.02 19.67
CA ASN A 48 24.06 40.20 20.99
C ASN A 48 23.23 41.22 21.77
N LEU A 49 22.60 40.79 22.86
CA LEU A 49 21.72 41.67 23.66
C LEU A 49 22.49 42.74 24.45
N ALA A 50 23.82 42.69 24.47
CA ALA A 50 24.68 43.73 25.02
C ALA A 50 25.47 44.49 23.95
N ALA A 51 24.97 44.54 22.70
CA ALA A 51 25.67 45.18 21.58
C ALA A 51 26.02 46.67 21.80
N SER A 52 25.20 47.40 22.57
CA SER A 52 25.44 48.82 22.92
C SER A 52 26.58 49.02 23.92
N VAL A 53 27.05 47.95 24.58
CA VAL A 53 28.21 48.02 25.46
C VAL A 53 29.49 48.14 24.60
N PRO A 54 30.33 49.16 24.82
CA PRO A 54 31.57 49.34 24.09
C PRO A 54 32.52 48.16 24.27
N THR A 55 33.41 47.95 23.30
CA THR A 55 34.51 46.98 23.39
C THR A 55 35.76 47.58 24.03
N SER A 56 35.85 48.91 24.10
CA SER A 56 36.92 49.69 24.72
C SER A 56 36.46 51.16 24.87
N GLY A 57 37.31 52.03 25.44
CA GLY A 57 37.03 53.46 25.57
C GLY A 57 36.11 53.79 26.74
N ALA A 58 35.45 54.94 26.75
CA ALA A 58 34.57 55.31 27.85
C ALA A 58 33.33 54.40 27.89
N VAL A 59 33.10 53.73 29.01
CA VAL A 59 31.87 52.98 29.30
C VAL A 59 31.16 53.61 30.48
N ASN A 60 29.84 53.74 30.40
CA ASN A 60 29.01 54.34 31.43
C ASN A 60 27.66 53.62 31.52
N PHE A 61 26.83 54.00 32.50
CA PHE A 61 25.53 53.36 32.75
C PHE A 61 24.54 53.41 31.58
N THR A 62 24.62 54.43 30.71
CA THR A 62 23.72 54.53 29.55
C THR A 62 23.98 53.42 28.54
N ASN A 63 25.22 52.93 28.44
CA ASN A 63 25.57 51.83 27.53
C ASN A 63 24.91 50.50 27.88
N PHE A 64 24.50 50.32 29.15
CA PHE A 64 23.88 49.09 29.64
C PHE A 64 22.36 49.14 29.63
N ARG A 65 21.73 50.26 29.27
CA ARG A 65 20.26 50.35 29.22
C ARG A 65 19.68 49.40 28.19
N SER A 66 18.60 48.71 28.55
CA SER A 66 17.93 47.74 27.68
C SER A 66 18.85 46.62 27.18
N THR A 67 19.95 46.34 27.90
CA THR A 67 20.87 45.25 27.58
C THR A 67 20.62 44.03 28.45
N ALA A 68 21.03 42.88 27.93
CA ALA A 68 21.03 41.63 28.66
C ALA A 68 22.24 40.75 28.29
N LYS A 69 22.60 39.82 29.16
CA LYS A 69 23.68 38.84 28.97
C LYS A 69 23.15 37.63 28.19
N ALA A 70 22.98 37.76 26.87
CA ALA A 70 22.67 36.61 26.02
C ALA A 70 22.93 36.88 24.53
N PHE A 71 22.99 35.79 23.75
CA PHE A 71 22.72 35.84 22.32
C PHE A 71 21.27 35.42 22.05
N ARG A 72 20.50 36.23 21.32
CA ARG A 72 19.09 35.96 21.02
C ARG A 72 18.84 35.84 19.52
N LYS A 73 18.25 34.73 19.10
CA LYS A 73 17.62 34.58 17.79
C LYS A 73 16.11 34.77 17.94
N THR A 74 15.53 35.71 17.21
CA THR A 74 14.08 35.90 17.14
C THR A 74 13.60 35.58 15.74
N TYR A 75 12.65 34.66 15.62
CA TYR A 75 11.95 34.37 14.36
C TYR A 75 10.71 35.25 14.26
N THR A 76 10.69 36.13 13.27
CA THR A 76 9.57 37.02 12.91
C THR A 76 8.82 36.56 11.66
N SER A 77 9.35 35.56 10.95
CA SER A 77 8.77 34.89 9.78
C SER A 77 9.09 33.40 9.84
N GLY A 78 8.38 32.60 9.05
CA GLY A 78 8.59 31.16 9.01
C GLY A 78 10.01 30.78 8.54
N ALA A 79 10.49 29.64 9.03
CA ALA A 79 11.74 29.01 8.61
C ALA A 79 11.64 27.49 8.78
N THR A 80 12.61 26.74 8.25
CA THR A 80 12.57 25.28 8.26
C THR A 80 13.87 24.65 8.70
N ASN A 81 13.83 23.49 9.35
CA ASN A 81 15.01 22.71 9.76
C ASN A 81 16.04 23.54 10.54
N GLN A 82 15.59 24.25 11.58
CA GLN A 82 16.47 25.14 12.31
C GLN A 82 17.35 24.36 13.29
N ASN A 83 18.64 24.65 13.32
CA ASN A 83 19.61 24.00 14.18
C ASN A 83 20.33 25.03 15.06
N ALA A 84 20.33 24.83 16.39
CA ALA A 84 20.91 25.77 17.34
C ALA A 84 22.41 26.02 17.12
N SER A 85 23.19 25.00 16.75
CA SER A 85 24.60 25.21 16.44
C SER A 85 24.83 26.06 15.19
N SER A 86 23.96 25.99 14.19
CA SER A 86 24.00 26.88 13.03
C SER A 86 23.55 28.30 13.39
N ILE A 87 22.55 28.45 14.27
CA ILE A 87 22.07 29.75 14.74
C ILE A 87 23.17 30.49 15.51
N PHE A 88 23.80 29.83 16.48
CA PHE A 88 24.78 30.44 17.38
C PHE A 88 26.24 30.26 16.92
N GLY A 89 26.49 29.47 15.87
CA GLY A 89 27.81 29.25 15.30
C GLY A 89 28.82 28.79 16.34
N SER A 90 30.02 29.38 16.32
CA SER A 90 31.10 29.06 17.26
C SER A 90 30.77 29.44 18.71
N ASP A 91 29.74 30.24 18.96
CA ASP A 91 29.27 30.55 20.31
C ASP A 91 28.35 29.48 20.89
N PHE A 92 27.96 28.44 20.13
CA PHE A 92 27.03 27.43 20.62
C PHE A 92 27.60 26.62 21.81
N GLY A 93 28.85 26.17 21.70
CA GLY A 93 29.54 25.41 22.75
C GLY A 93 30.17 26.27 23.84
N VAL A 94 29.93 27.57 23.82
CA VAL A 94 30.45 28.51 24.82
C VAL A 94 29.48 28.63 25.99
N ASN A 95 29.98 28.63 27.23
CA ASN A 95 29.18 28.93 28.42
C ASN A 95 28.78 30.42 28.48
N TYR A 96 27.75 30.77 27.71
CA TYR A 96 27.11 32.08 27.65
C TYR A 96 25.63 31.89 27.30
N PRO A 97 24.70 32.63 27.92
CA PRO A 97 23.27 32.36 27.71
C PRO A 97 22.82 32.55 26.26
N LYS A 98 21.87 31.72 25.85
CA LYS A 98 21.32 31.66 24.50
C LYS A 98 19.81 31.63 24.55
N GLU A 99 19.20 32.40 23.68
CA GLU A 99 17.75 32.51 23.60
C GLU A 99 17.27 32.33 22.17
N ILE A 100 16.27 31.46 22.01
CA ILE A 100 15.52 31.32 20.76
C ILE A 100 14.09 31.72 21.05
N VAL A 101 13.59 32.74 20.36
CA VAL A 101 12.22 33.23 20.49
C VAL A 101 11.50 33.05 19.16
N ILE A 102 10.38 32.35 19.18
CA ILE A 102 9.48 32.21 18.04
C ILE A 102 8.28 33.11 18.33
N ASN A 103 8.07 34.12 17.50
CA ASN A 103 6.97 35.06 17.70
C ASN A 103 5.60 34.40 17.44
N SER A 104 4.56 35.00 18.01
CA SER A 104 3.18 34.61 17.68
C SER A 104 2.92 34.80 16.18
N GLY A 105 2.15 33.89 15.59
CA GLY A 105 1.87 33.85 14.15
C GLY A 105 3.03 33.32 13.28
N VAL A 106 4.17 32.96 13.87
CA VAL A 106 5.31 32.37 13.14
C VAL A 106 5.29 30.86 13.25
N GLU A 107 5.48 30.16 12.14
CA GLU A 107 5.61 28.71 12.10
C GLU A 107 7.01 28.29 11.63
N LEU A 108 7.67 27.46 12.43
CA LEU A 108 8.85 26.72 11.99
C LEU A 108 8.46 25.28 11.63
N GLY A 109 9.00 24.77 10.54
CA GLY A 109 8.59 23.47 9.98
C GLY A 109 9.74 22.54 9.62
N ALA A 110 9.52 21.24 9.74
CA ALA A 110 10.39 20.23 9.13
C ALA A 110 10.08 20.08 7.64
N THR A 111 11.10 19.82 6.81
CA THR A 111 10.91 19.52 5.36
C THR A 111 10.97 18.04 5.01
N SER A 112 11.25 17.17 5.98
CA SER A 112 11.24 15.72 5.81
C SER A 112 10.94 15.04 7.14
N THR A 113 10.68 13.73 7.14
CA THR A 113 10.45 12.94 8.36
C THR A 113 11.72 12.70 9.18
N SER A 114 12.90 13.02 8.63
CA SER A 114 14.20 12.86 9.29
C SER A 114 14.74 14.16 9.91
N GLU A 115 14.02 15.26 9.71
CA GLU A 115 14.37 16.58 10.23
C GLU A 115 13.28 17.04 11.19
N GLU A 116 13.64 17.96 12.07
CA GLU A 116 12.73 18.62 13.00
C GLU A 116 12.60 20.09 12.65
N ALA A 117 11.53 20.75 13.11
CA ALA A 117 11.40 22.20 12.90
C ALA A 117 12.50 22.99 13.63
N LEU A 118 12.88 22.52 14.83
CA LEU A 118 13.96 23.09 15.63
C LEU A 118 14.70 21.99 16.40
N GLN A 119 16.02 21.95 16.24
CA GLN A 119 16.93 21.06 16.96
C GLN A 119 17.84 21.85 17.90
N ILE A 120 17.91 21.40 19.15
CA ILE A 120 18.96 21.76 20.12
C ILE A 120 19.96 20.61 20.15
N ASN A 121 20.87 20.64 19.18
CA ASN A 121 21.84 19.58 18.97
C ASN A 121 22.91 19.54 20.09
N SER A 122 23.73 18.49 20.05
CA SER A 122 24.77 18.23 21.06
C SER A 122 25.83 19.34 21.10
N SER A 123 26.63 19.37 22.16
CA SER A 123 27.72 20.33 22.43
C SER A 123 27.29 21.76 22.81
N GLY A 124 25.99 22.04 22.94
CA GLY A 124 25.56 23.33 23.47
C GLY A 124 26.00 23.52 24.93
N ALA A 125 26.41 24.73 25.30
CA ALA A 125 26.82 25.06 26.66
C ALA A 125 26.16 26.33 27.19
N GLY A 126 26.18 26.51 28.50
CA GLY A 126 25.45 27.59 29.18
C GLY A 126 23.94 27.37 29.15
N THR A 127 23.19 28.35 29.65
CA THR A 127 21.72 28.29 29.64
C THR A 127 21.20 28.49 28.23
N ILE A 128 20.40 27.53 27.74
CA ILE A 128 19.70 27.61 26.46
C ILE A 128 18.21 27.67 26.73
N THR A 129 17.58 28.77 26.37
CA THR A 129 16.14 28.98 26.56
C THR A 129 15.44 29.13 25.22
N ILE A 130 14.37 28.37 25.03
CA ILE A 130 13.50 28.45 23.87
C ILE A 130 12.15 28.95 24.36
N THR A 131 11.65 30.03 23.76
CA THR A 131 10.30 30.56 23.99
C THR A 131 9.51 30.41 22.70
N ASN A 132 8.63 29.41 22.66
CA ASN A 132 7.73 29.20 21.54
C ASN A 132 6.41 29.92 21.78
N ASN A 133 6.18 31.06 21.13
CA ASN A 133 4.86 31.70 21.07
C ASN A 133 4.14 31.41 19.73
N GLY A 134 4.83 30.76 18.79
CA GLY A 134 4.32 30.43 17.46
C GLY A 134 3.96 28.96 17.31
N THR A 135 4.35 28.35 16.20
CA THR A 135 4.12 26.93 15.91
C THR A 135 5.43 26.22 15.54
N LEU A 136 5.66 25.04 16.12
CA LEU A 136 6.66 24.07 15.66
C LEU A 136 5.95 22.89 15.02
N SER A 137 6.29 22.53 13.78
CA SER A 137 5.59 21.50 13.01
C SER A 137 6.52 20.43 12.45
N GLY A 138 6.26 19.18 12.81
CA GLY A 138 6.87 18.02 12.16
C GLY A 138 6.31 17.78 10.76
N TYR A 139 7.00 16.92 10.00
CA TYR A 139 6.65 16.62 8.62
C TYR A 139 5.66 15.45 8.51
N GLY A 140 4.72 15.52 7.57
CA GLY A 140 3.68 14.49 7.43
C GLY A 140 4.23 13.22 6.77
N GLY A 141 3.87 12.05 7.30
CA GLY A 141 4.33 10.77 6.80
C GLY A 141 3.86 10.46 5.39
N SER A 142 4.73 9.83 4.60
CA SER A 142 4.44 9.41 3.23
C SER A 142 3.30 8.38 3.17
N ALA A 143 2.56 8.38 2.07
CA ALA A 143 1.55 7.36 1.77
C ALA A 143 2.11 5.93 1.87
N ASN A 144 1.22 4.97 2.12
CA ASN A 144 1.54 3.54 2.28
C ASN A 144 2.36 3.23 3.54
N GLY A 145 2.04 3.88 4.66
CA GLY A 145 2.57 3.54 5.97
C GLY A 145 3.81 4.32 6.44
N GLY A 146 4.17 5.44 5.80
CA GLY A 146 5.30 6.26 6.23
C GLY A 146 5.06 6.91 7.59
N ALA A 147 6.05 6.88 8.49
CA ALA A 147 5.96 7.53 9.79
C ALA A 147 5.96 9.07 9.66
N GLY A 148 5.25 9.76 10.57
CA GLY A 148 5.35 11.20 10.70
C GLY A 148 6.69 11.64 11.31
N GLY A 149 7.15 12.83 10.95
CA GLY A 149 8.36 13.46 11.49
C GLY A 149 8.11 14.20 12.81
N ASP A 150 9.18 14.37 13.57
CA ASP A 150 9.13 15.02 14.87
C ASP A 150 9.16 16.55 14.72
N ALA A 151 8.62 17.27 15.72
CA ALA A 151 8.57 18.74 15.65
C ALA A 151 9.79 19.42 16.29
N PHE A 152 10.28 18.88 17.40
CA PHE A 152 11.39 19.43 18.17
C PHE A 152 12.29 18.32 18.71
N GLU A 153 13.59 18.52 18.68
CA GLU A 153 14.57 17.61 19.28
C GLU A 153 15.53 18.36 20.19
N ALA A 154 15.84 17.75 21.34
CA ALA A 154 16.93 18.19 22.20
C ALA A 154 17.87 17.04 22.57
N THR A 155 19.16 17.28 22.39
CA THR A 155 20.25 16.39 22.83
C THR A 155 21.23 17.12 23.75
N THR A 156 20.90 18.34 24.14
CA THR A 156 21.60 19.18 25.12
C THR A 156 20.56 19.80 26.05
N ALA A 157 20.90 19.91 27.33
CA ALA A 157 20.02 20.49 28.34
C ALA A 157 19.53 21.88 27.93
N CYS A 158 18.21 22.06 27.89
CA CYS A 158 17.58 23.34 27.57
C CYS A 158 16.28 23.54 28.35
N ILE A 159 15.84 24.79 28.37
CA ILE A 159 14.55 25.20 28.92
C ILE A 159 13.64 25.49 27.72
N LEU A 160 12.51 24.79 27.63
CA LEU A 160 11.49 25.04 26.62
C LEU A 160 10.25 25.60 27.28
N ILE A 161 9.91 26.84 26.93
CA ILE A 161 8.68 27.52 27.34
C ILE A 161 7.77 27.51 26.13
N ASN A 162 6.76 26.65 26.14
CA ASN A 162 5.79 26.54 25.06
C ASN A 162 4.51 27.30 25.40
N ASN A 163 4.35 28.49 24.83
CA ASN A 163 3.14 29.29 24.89
C ASN A 163 2.27 29.14 23.62
N GLY A 164 2.82 28.57 22.55
CA GLY A 164 2.19 28.38 21.26
C GLY A 164 1.79 26.93 21.00
N THR A 165 2.02 26.44 19.78
CA THR A 165 1.74 25.05 19.38
C THR A 165 3.02 24.28 19.07
N ILE A 166 3.09 23.01 19.50
CA ILE A 166 4.08 22.05 19.01
C ILE A 166 3.33 20.83 18.50
N ARG A 167 3.45 20.53 17.21
CA ARG A 167 2.67 19.47 16.56
C ARG A 167 3.55 18.56 15.72
N ALA A 168 3.55 17.28 16.04
CA ALA A 168 4.26 16.30 15.25
C ALA A 168 3.54 16.01 13.93
N GLY A 169 4.26 15.48 12.96
CA GLY A 169 3.65 14.95 11.74
C GLY A 169 2.74 13.76 12.02
N GLY A 170 1.63 13.68 11.29
CA GLY A 170 0.79 12.48 11.26
C GLY A 170 1.41 11.39 10.39
N GLY A 171 1.15 10.13 10.73
CA GLY A 171 1.60 8.99 9.92
C GLY A 171 0.78 8.84 8.63
N GLY A 172 1.37 8.31 7.56
CA GLY A 172 0.64 8.00 6.32
C GLY A 172 -0.21 6.75 6.45
N GLY A 173 -1.34 6.70 5.75
CA GLY A 173 -2.22 5.53 5.72
C GLY A 173 -1.59 4.34 5.00
N GLY A 174 -1.96 3.13 5.40
CA GLY A 174 -1.46 1.89 4.80
C GLY A 174 -2.03 1.61 3.41
N ALA A 175 -1.32 0.84 2.59
CA ALA A 175 -1.82 0.39 1.30
C ALA A 175 -2.97 -0.62 1.46
N GLY A 176 -3.96 -0.58 0.58
CA GLY A 176 -5.00 -1.61 0.49
C GLY A 176 -4.42 -2.94 0.00
N GLY A 177 -5.05 -4.05 0.36
CA GLY A 177 -4.68 -5.38 -0.10
C GLY A 177 -5.09 -5.64 -1.55
N SER A 178 -4.40 -6.54 -2.24
CA SER A 178 -4.80 -7.03 -3.56
C SER A 178 -6.07 -7.88 -3.49
N GLY A 179 -6.91 -7.82 -4.51
CA GLY A 179 -8.03 -8.74 -4.68
C GLY A 179 -7.53 -10.16 -4.93
N GLY A 180 -8.37 -11.14 -4.63
CA GLY A 180 -8.11 -12.55 -4.93
C GLY A 180 -8.36 -12.89 -6.40
N SER A 181 -7.75 -13.95 -6.89
CA SER A 181 -8.04 -14.47 -8.25
C SER A 181 -9.42 -15.12 -8.31
N GLY A 182 -10.08 -15.01 -9.45
CA GLY A 182 -11.29 -15.77 -9.74
C GLY A 182 -11.03 -17.27 -9.81
N GLY A 183 -12.05 -18.07 -9.58
CA GLY A 183 -11.98 -19.52 -9.72
C GLY A 183 -12.01 -19.95 -11.19
N THR A 184 -11.48 -21.13 -11.49
CA THR A 184 -11.59 -21.73 -12.82
C THR A 184 -13.02 -22.21 -13.09
N GLY A 185 -13.46 -22.12 -14.34
CA GLY A 185 -14.72 -22.73 -14.77
C GLY A 185 -14.67 -24.25 -14.68
N GLY A 186 -15.84 -24.87 -14.60
CA GLY A 186 -15.99 -26.32 -14.61
C GLY A 186 -15.78 -26.91 -16.02
N GLY A 187 -15.22 -28.11 -16.10
CA GLY A 187 -15.02 -28.81 -17.36
C GLY A 187 -16.33 -29.20 -18.03
N GLY A 188 -16.30 -29.20 -19.37
CA GLY A 188 -17.42 -29.63 -20.20
C GLY A 188 -17.18 -31.00 -20.85
N SER A 189 -18.23 -31.52 -21.45
CA SER A 189 -18.20 -32.73 -22.28
C SER A 189 -19.29 -32.67 -23.36
N TYR A 190 -18.99 -33.20 -24.53
CA TYR A 190 -19.98 -33.41 -25.58
C TYR A 190 -19.69 -34.71 -26.34
N THR A 191 -20.76 -35.37 -26.79
CA THR A 191 -20.67 -36.61 -27.57
C THR A 191 -20.97 -36.30 -29.03
N THR A 192 -20.03 -36.63 -29.91
CA THR A 192 -20.25 -36.56 -31.35
C THR A 192 -20.51 -37.97 -31.86
N THR A 193 -21.62 -38.15 -32.58
CA THR A 193 -22.01 -39.43 -33.16
C THR A 193 -21.82 -39.37 -34.67
N SER A 194 -20.90 -40.16 -35.19
CA SER A 194 -20.74 -40.36 -36.63
C SER A 194 -21.53 -41.59 -37.07
N ASN A 195 -22.37 -41.40 -38.08
CA ASN A 195 -23.08 -42.49 -38.73
C ASN A 195 -22.36 -42.79 -40.04
N PHE A 196 -21.82 -43.99 -40.14
CA PHE A 196 -21.22 -44.50 -41.36
C PHE A 196 -22.22 -45.45 -42.02
N THR A 197 -22.64 -45.09 -43.24
CA THR A 197 -23.42 -45.97 -44.10
C THR A 197 -22.53 -46.51 -45.20
N SER A 198 -22.16 -47.79 -45.12
CA SER A 198 -21.57 -48.49 -46.26
C SER A 198 -22.67 -49.24 -47.00
N THR A 199 -22.67 -49.14 -48.32
CA THR A 199 -23.51 -49.95 -49.19
C THR A 199 -22.59 -50.86 -49.97
N SER A 200 -22.69 -52.17 -49.75
CA SER A 200 -22.05 -53.10 -50.67
C SER A 200 -22.89 -53.22 -51.93
N GLY A 201 -22.20 -53.23 -53.08
CA GLY A 201 -22.82 -53.20 -54.41
C GLY A 201 -23.72 -54.40 -54.71
N PRO A 202 -24.40 -54.39 -55.87
CA PRO A 202 -25.33 -55.43 -56.26
C PRO A 202 -24.64 -56.79 -56.40
N TYR A 203 -25.03 -57.78 -55.57
CA TYR A 203 -24.51 -59.15 -55.69
C TYR A 203 -25.35 -59.97 -56.67
N SER A 204 -24.67 -60.76 -57.51
CA SER A 204 -25.28 -61.62 -58.54
C SER A 204 -25.71 -62.98 -57.93
N PRO A 205 -26.80 -63.61 -58.41
CA PRO A 205 -27.61 -64.54 -57.60
C PRO A 205 -27.11 -65.99 -57.50
N HIS A 206 -25.83 -66.29 -57.71
CA HIS A 206 -25.35 -67.67 -57.69
C HIS A 206 -24.20 -67.93 -56.71
N GLY A 207 -24.53 -68.60 -55.60
CA GLY A 207 -23.59 -69.40 -54.79
C GLY A 207 -22.56 -68.63 -53.95
N THR A 208 -22.61 -67.30 -53.88
CA THR A 208 -21.64 -66.53 -53.10
C THR A 208 -22.05 -66.46 -51.62
N HIS A 209 -21.34 -67.21 -50.78
CA HIS A 209 -21.34 -66.98 -49.34
C HIS A 209 -20.53 -65.72 -49.05
N PHE A 210 -21.12 -64.72 -48.39
CA PHE A 210 -20.37 -63.60 -47.85
C PHE A 210 -20.41 -63.64 -46.32
N ASN A 211 -19.23 -63.50 -45.72
CA ASN A 211 -19.07 -63.40 -44.28
C ASN A 211 -18.84 -61.93 -43.92
N VAL A 212 -19.84 -61.32 -43.27
CA VAL A 212 -19.65 -59.99 -42.71
C VAL A 212 -19.06 -60.18 -41.31
N VAL A 213 -17.77 -59.91 -41.15
CA VAL A 213 -17.16 -59.78 -39.82
C VAL A 213 -17.47 -58.37 -39.31
N ALA A 214 -18.46 -58.30 -38.43
CA ALA A 214 -19.03 -57.06 -37.95
C ALA A 214 -18.28 -56.52 -36.70
N PRO A 215 -17.68 -55.32 -36.74
CA PRO A 215 -17.48 -54.55 -35.51
C PRO A 215 -18.84 -54.08 -34.95
N SER A 216 -18.92 -53.69 -33.67
CA SER A 216 -20.18 -53.32 -32.99
C SER A 216 -21.06 -52.35 -33.80
N GLY A 217 -22.37 -52.64 -33.95
CA GLY A 217 -23.32 -51.75 -34.63
C GLY A 217 -24.75 -52.28 -34.80
N SER A 218 -25.67 -51.41 -35.28
CA SER A 218 -27.03 -51.82 -35.70
C SER A 218 -27.05 -52.05 -37.21
N TYR A 219 -27.55 -53.20 -37.65
CA TYR A 219 -27.53 -53.59 -39.05
C TYR A 219 -28.96 -53.52 -39.60
N SER A 220 -29.20 -52.73 -40.65
CA SER A 220 -30.52 -52.61 -41.26
C SER A 220 -30.46 -53.11 -42.70
N MET A 221 -31.25 -54.13 -43.01
CA MET A 221 -31.34 -54.68 -44.36
C MET A 221 -32.59 -54.16 -45.04
N ASP A 222 -32.39 -53.45 -46.15
CA ASP A 222 -33.48 -52.97 -46.98
C ASP A 222 -33.52 -53.82 -48.25
N ARG A 223 -34.59 -54.60 -48.42
CA ARG A 223 -34.77 -55.49 -49.57
C ARG A 223 -35.80 -54.92 -50.53
N HIS A 224 -35.51 -54.99 -51.82
CA HIS A 224 -36.52 -54.92 -52.87
C HIS A 224 -36.86 -56.37 -53.30
N ALA A 225 -37.84 -56.98 -52.62
CA ALA A 225 -38.53 -58.26 -52.88
C ALA A 225 -37.74 -59.62 -52.84
N GLY A 226 -38.34 -60.66 -52.20
CA GLY A 226 -37.89 -62.07 -52.18
C GLY A 226 -37.66 -62.72 -50.80
N THR A 227 -37.49 -64.06 -50.73
CA THR A 227 -37.18 -64.87 -49.53
C THR A 227 -35.66 -65.08 -49.32
N ALA A 228 -35.18 -65.15 -48.07
CA ALA A 228 -33.78 -65.50 -47.73
C ALA A 228 -33.70 -66.13 -46.34
N GLU A 229 -32.68 -66.97 -46.15
CA GLU A 229 -32.32 -67.52 -44.85
C GLU A 229 -31.01 -66.87 -44.36
N PHE A 230 -30.94 -66.56 -43.06
CA PHE A 230 -29.70 -66.09 -42.44
C PHE A 230 -29.33 -66.96 -41.24
N TYR A 231 -28.02 -67.18 -41.09
CA TYR A 231 -27.45 -67.91 -39.98
C TYR A 231 -26.83 -66.92 -38.99
N TRP A 232 -27.31 -66.91 -37.75
CA TRP A 232 -26.85 -66.00 -36.70
C TRP A 232 -26.93 -66.66 -35.32
N ARG A 233 -25.87 -66.51 -34.51
CA ARG A 233 -25.74 -67.09 -33.16
C ARG A 233 -25.96 -68.61 -33.08
N GLY A 234 -25.35 -69.35 -34.00
CA GLY A 234 -25.36 -70.81 -33.94
C GLY A 234 -26.66 -71.48 -34.47
N GLY A 235 -27.63 -70.70 -34.95
CA GLY A 235 -28.88 -71.22 -35.51
C GLY A 235 -29.32 -70.51 -36.79
N TRP A 236 -30.04 -71.23 -37.65
CA TRP A 236 -30.74 -70.65 -38.80
C TRP A 236 -32.00 -69.95 -38.31
N ARG A 237 -32.16 -68.65 -38.63
CA ARG A 237 -33.40 -67.91 -38.36
C ARG A 237 -34.13 -67.67 -39.67
N ASN A 238 -35.44 -67.92 -39.65
CA ASN A 238 -36.25 -68.07 -40.84
C ASN A 238 -37.34 -66.98 -41.00
N TRP A 239 -37.55 -66.60 -42.26
CA TRP A 239 -38.60 -65.76 -42.87
C TRP A 239 -38.81 -64.34 -42.35
N VAL A 240 -38.24 -63.38 -43.06
CA VAL A 240 -38.68 -61.97 -43.03
C VAL A 240 -39.09 -61.54 -44.43
N SER A 241 -40.40 -61.26 -44.60
CA SER A 241 -41.01 -60.87 -45.87
C SER A 241 -40.92 -59.36 -46.16
N GLN A 242 -40.40 -58.55 -45.23
CA GLN A 242 -40.26 -57.09 -45.36
C GLN A 242 -38.98 -56.61 -44.64
N SER A 243 -38.52 -55.39 -44.97
CA SER A 243 -37.29 -54.77 -44.43
C SER A 243 -37.16 -54.99 -42.92
N SER A 244 -36.03 -55.55 -42.51
CA SER A 244 -35.82 -56.02 -41.14
C SER A 244 -34.50 -55.49 -40.59
N THR A 245 -34.56 -54.93 -39.38
CA THR A 245 -33.40 -54.36 -38.69
C THR A 245 -32.97 -55.31 -37.57
N TYR A 246 -31.70 -55.70 -37.56
CA TYR A 246 -31.09 -56.60 -36.58
C TYR A 246 -29.91 -55.91 -35.88
N ALA A 247 -29.90 -55.88 -34.55
CA ALA A 247 -28.74 -55.42 -33.79
C ALA A 247 -27.72 -56.55 -33.64
N VAL A 248 -26.45 -56.32 -33.96
CA VAL A 248 -25.38 -57.33 -33.91
C VAL A 248 -24.30 -56.85 -32.94
N ASN A 249 -23.91 -57.72 -32.02
CA ASN A 249 -22.87 -57.39 -31.05
C ASN A 249 -21.47 -57.46 -31.69
N PRO A 250 -20.48 -56.71 -31.16
CA PRO A 250 -19.11 -56.76 -31.66
C PRO A 250 -18.54 -58.19 -31.60
N GLY A 251 -17.95 -58.65 -32.71
CA GLY A 251 -17.33 -59.98 -32.82
C GLY A 251 -18.28 -61.09 -33.28
N GLU A 252 -19.56 -60.81 -33.47
CA GLU A 252 -20.50 -61.74 -34.10
C GLU A 252 -20.37 -61.70 -35.63
N SER A 253 -20.49 -62.86 -36.28
CA SER A 253 -20.54 -62.98 -37.75
C SER A 253 -21.97 -63.33 -38.19
N MET A 254 -22.40 -62.76 -39.30
CA MET A 254 -23.65 -63.12 -39.97
C MET A 254 -23.36 -63.70 -41.34
N THR A 255 -23.96 -64.85 -41.64
CA THR A 255 -23.84 -65.52 -42.94
C THR A 255 -25.20 -65.52 -43.64
N PHE A 256 -25.20 -65.09 -44.91
CA PHE A 256 -26.40 -64.98 -45.74
C PHE A 256 -26.44 -66.05 -46.83
N ASN A 257 -27.60 -66.65 -47.03
CA ASN A 257 -27.84 -67.62 -48.12
C ASN A 257 -29.11 -67.24 -48.92
N PRO A 258 -28.99 -66.62 -50.11
CA PRO A 258 -30.15 -66.31 -50.93
C PRO A 258 -30.66 -67.55 -51.67
N TYR A 259 -31.93 -67.92 -51.47
CA TYR A 259 -32.60 -68.99 -52.22
C TYR A 259 -33.38 -68.40 -53.42
N TRP A 260 -32.97 -68.79 -54.63
CA TRP A 260 -33.80 -68.93 -55.83
C TRP A 260 -34.62 -67.72 -56.32
N ASN A 261 -34.01 -66.54 -56.45
CA ASN A 261 -34.57 -65.48 -57.28
C ASN A 261 -33.49 -64.60 -57.97
N THR A 262 -33.82 -64.12 -59.16
CA THR A 262 -32.96 -63.32 -60.08
C THR A 262 -32.74 -61.87 -59.64
N GLN A 263 -33.02 -61.53 -58.37
CA GLN A 263 -33.04 -60.15 -57.92
C GLN A 263 -31.77 -59.75 -57.17
N THR A 264 -31.32 -58.53 -57.44
CA THR A 264 -30.18 -57.91 -56.78
C THR A 264 -30.49 -57.64 -55.30
N ILE A 265 -29.59 -58.08 -54.41
CA ILE A 265 -29.66 -57.75 -52.98
C ILE A 265 -28.66 -56.63 -52.69
N THR A 266 -29.15 -55.55 -52.07
CA THR A 266 -28.30 -54.48 -51.51
C THR A 266 -28.30 -54.58 -50.00
N ILE A 267 -27.11 -54.58 -49.39
CA ILE A 267 -26.95 -54.58 -47.94
C ILE A 267 -26.43 -53.21 -47.52
N ARG A 268 -27.13 -52.55 -46.59
CA ARG A 268 -26.68 -51.28 -45.98
C ARG A 268 -26.18 -51.54 -44.56
N PHE A 269 -24.99 -51.05 -44.28
CA PHE A 269 -24.37 -51.13 -42.96
C PHE A 269 -24.47 -49.76 -42.30
N ASN A 270 -25.26 -49.62 -41.24
CA ASN A 270 -25.39 -48.37 -40.50
C ASN A 270 -24.62 -48.46 -39.19
N ARG A 271 -23.34 -48.06 -39.21
CA ARG A 271 -22.54 -48.00 -37.98
C ARG A 271 -22.70 -46.63 -37.35
N SER A 272 -23.18 -46.61 -36.10
CA SER A 272 -23.12 -45.41 -35.27
C SER A 272 -21.93 -45.54 -34.32
N SER A 273 -20.97 -44.64 -34.42
CA SER A 273 -19.88 -44.54 -33.45
C SER A 273 -19.99 -43.22 -32.71
N SER A 274 -19.96 -43.28 -31.38
CA SER A 274 -19.99 -42.09 -30.54
C SER A 274 -18.63 -41.92 -29.88
N SER A 275 -18.13 -40.69 -29.88
CA SER A 275 -16.93 -40.31 -29.13
C SER A 275 -17.25 -39.12 -28.26
N THR A 276 -16.87 -39.21 -26.98
CA THR A 276 -17.05 -38.14 -26.00
C THR A 276 -15.76 -37.35 -25.90
N SER A 277 -15.85 -36.04 -26.17
CA SER A 277 -14.74 -35.10 -26.01
C SER A 277 -14.93 -34.26 -24.76
N ASN A 278 -13.89 -34.15 -23.95
CA ASN A 278 -13.89 -33.32 -22.75
C ASN A 278 -13.22 -31.98 -23.05
N THR A 279 -13.76 -30.92 -22.46
CA THR A 279 -13.25 -29.56 -22.59
C THR A 279 -12.88 -29.02 -21.21
N ASN A 280 -11.88 -28.13 -21.18
CA ASN A 280 -11.48 -27.45 -19.96
C ASN A 280 -12.38 -26.24 -19.72
N GLY A 281 -12.64 -25.94 -18.46
CA GLY A 281 -13.25 -24.67 -18.08
C GLY A 281 -12.30 -23.50 -18.27
N GLY A 282 -12.86 -22.30 -18.30
CA GLY A 282 -12.09 -21.08 -18.46
C GLY A 282 -11.19 -20.77 -17.26
N ALA A 283 -10.05 -20.14 -17.49
CA ALA A 283 -9.19 -19.65 -16.41
C ALA A 283 -9.88 -18.51 -15.63
N GLY A 284 -9.67 -18.46 -14.32
CA GLY A 284 -10.17 -17.37 -13.49
C GLY A 284 -9.45 -16.04 -13.78
N GLY A 285 -10.13 -14.93 -13.53
CA GLY A 285 -9.56 -13.59 -13.68
C GLY A 285 -8.54 -13.25 -12.60
N SER A 286 -7.62 -12.34 -12.88
CA SER A 286 -6.68 -11.81 -11.88
C SER A 286 -7.38 -10.85 -10.92
N GLY A 287 -6.99 -10.87 -9.65
CA GLY A 287 -7.48 -9.90 -8.67
C GLY A 287 -6.99 -8.47 -8.96
N GLY A 288 -7.75 -7.48 -8.51
CA GLY A 288 -7.41 -6.07 -8.64
C GLY A 288 -6.27 -5.63 -7.70
N GLY A 289 -5.56 -4.56 -8.06
CA GLY A 289 -4.55 -3.96 -7.20
C GLY A 289 -5.18 -3.19 -6.03
N GLY A 290 -4.53 -3.21 -4.87
CA GLY A 290 -4.96 -2.43 -3.72
C GLY A 290 -4.77 -0.92 -3.93
N GLY A 291 -5.61 -0.11 -3.29
CA GLY A 291 -5.51 1.34 -3.34
C GLY A 291 -4.31 1.86 -2.53
N ALA A 292 -3.69 2.95 -2.99
CA ALA A 292 -2.66 3.64 -2.23
C ALA A 292 -3.25 4.29 -0.97
N GLY A 293 -2.49 4.25 0.13
CA GLY A 293 -2.83 4.96 1.36
C GLY A 293 -2.66 6.48 1.25
N GLY A 294 -3.26 7.21 2.19
CA GLY A 294 -3.19 8.66 2.26
C GLY A 294 -1.89 9.18 2.88
N ARG A 295 -1.50 10.41 2.54
CA ARG A 295 -0.39 11.11 3.21
C ARG A 295 -0.84 11.66 4.57
N GLY A 296 0.03 11.55 5.58
CA GLY A 296 -0.19 12.17 6.89
C GLY A 296 -0.06 13.70 6.85
N GLN A 297 -0.75 14.37 7.77
CA GLN A 297 -0.70 15.83 7.89
C GLN A 297 0.63 16.29 8.50
N GLY A 298 1.16 17.43 8.05
CA GLY A 298 2.44 17.95 8.55
C GLY A 298 2.69 19.39 8.11
N TYR A 299 3.91 19.88 8.33
CA TYR A 299 4.31 21.18 7.78
C TYR A 299 4.14 21.21 6.26
N ASN A 300 3.39 22.19 5.74
CA ASN A 300 3.01 22.32 4.32
C ASN A 300 2.32 21.10 3.69
N HIS A 301 1.87 20.13 4.51
CA HIS A 301 1.28 18.88 4.07
C HIS A 301 -0.16 18.78 4.57
N ALA A 302 -1.11 18.88 3.64
CA ALA A 302 -2.50 18.60 3.92
C ALA A 302 -2.72 17.10 4.18
N LEU A 303 -3.68 16.80 5.06
CA LEU A 303 -4.16 15.45 5.29
C LEU A 303 -4.78 14.90 4.00
N ALA A 304 -4.43 13.66 3.62
CA ALA A 304 -5.04 12.99 2.48
C ALA A 304 -5.67 11.65 2.88
N GLY A 305 -6.81 11.32 2.27
CA GLY A 305 -7.45 10.01 2.38
C GLY A 305 -6.75 8.96 1.50
N GLY A 306 -7.03 7.68 1.77
CA GLY A 306 -6.62 6.59 0.90
C GLY A 306 -7.48 6.49 -0.36
N SER A 307 -6.92 5.93 -1.42
CA SER A 307 -7.62 5.67 -2.69
C SER A 307 -8.29 4.30 -2.69
N SER A 308 -9.31 4.12 -3.54
CA SER A 308 -9.93 2.82 -3.76
C SER A 308 -9.01 1.87 -4.53
N GLY A 309 -9.13 0.56 -4.25
CA GLY A 309 -8.49 -0.46 -5.06
C GLY A 309 -9.15 -0.62 -6.43
N SER A 310 -8.43 -1.21 -7.38
CA SER A 310 -8.96 -1.46 -8.73
C SER A 310 -9.86 -2.71 -8.75
N GLY A 311 -10.74 -2.79 -9.76
CA GLY A 311 -11.49 -4.02 -10.03
C GLY A 311 -10.58 -5.16 -10.49
N GLY A 312 -10.98 -6.40 -10.20
CA GLY A 312 -10.36 -7.59 -10.78
C GLY A 312 -10.81 -7.82 -12.23
N SER A 313 -10.02 -8.56 -12.99
CA SER A 313 -10.35 -8.86 -14.39
C SER A 313 -11.44 -9.93 -14.50
N GLY A 314 -12.15 -9.97 -15.63
CA GLY A 314 -13.04 -11.08 -15.95
C GLY A 314 -12.27 -12.39 -16.14
N GLY A 315 -12.93 -13.52 -15.86
CA GLY A 315 -12.42 -14.85 -16.20
C GLY A 315 -12.60 -15.17 -17.69
N ALA A 316 -11.77 -16.06 -18.21
CA ALA A 316 -11.83 -16.48 -19.61
C ALA A 316 -13.03 -17.40 -19.89
N GLY A 317 -13.45 -17.47 -21.15
CA GLY A 317 -14.43 -18.47 -21.60
C GLY A 317 -13.89 -19.89 -21.52
N GLY A 318 -14.76 -20.86 -21.21
CA GLY A 318 -14.44 -22.29 -21.31
C GLY A 318 -14.64 -22.83 -22.72
N GLY A 319 -14.21 -24.08 -22.96
CA GLY A 319 -14.55 -24.79 -24.19
C GLY A 319 -16.04 -25.17 -24.28
N THR A 320 -16.42 -25.91 -25.32
CA THR A 320 -17.81 -26.38 -25.53
C THR A 320 -18.37 -27.06 -24.28
N ASN A 321 -19.55 -26.61 -23.83
CA ASN A 321 -20.25 -27.07 -22.61
C ASN A 321 -19.46 -26.92 -21.29
N ALA A 322 -18.34 -26.19 -21.30
CA ALA A 322 -17.57 -25.87 -20.10
C ALA A 322 -17.99 -24.50 -19.54
N GLY A 323 -17.78 -24.31 -18.24
CA GLY A 323 -18.05 -23.04 -17.58
C GLY A 323 -16.97 -21.99 -17.86
N THR A 324 -17.36 -20.72 -17.82
CA THR A 324 -16.44 -19.58 -17.81
C THR A 324 -15.72 -19.47 -16.46
N GLY A 325 -14.49 -18.94 -16.46
CA GLY A 325 -13.80 -18.59 -15.22
C GLY A 325 -14.52 -17.48 -14.47
N GLY A 326 -14.35 -17.44 -13.15
CA GLY A 326 -14.86 -16.39 -12.29
C GLY A 326 -14.05 -15.10 -12.42
N THR A 327 -14.65 -13.96 -12.09
CA THR A 327 -13.95 -12.67 -12.05
C THR A 327 -13.01 -12.58 -10.85
N GLY A 328 -11.89 -11.90 -10.99
CA GLY A 328 -11.05 -11.54 -9.85
C GLY A 328 -11.77 -10.60 -8.87
N GLY A 329 -11.38 -10.64 -7.60
CA GLY A 329 -11.88 -9.74 -6.57
C GLY A 329 -11.33 -8.32 -6.74
N THR A 330 -12.06 -7.33 -6.22
CA THR A 330 -11.59 -5.93 -6.16
C THR A 330 -10.48 -5.79 -5.13
N GLY A 331 -9.49 -4.93 -5.39
CA GLY A 331 -8.51 -4.54 -4.38
C GLY A 331 -9.14 -3.75 -3.23
N GLY A 332 -8.53 -3.82 -2.05
CA GLY A 332 -8.96 -3.07 -0.87
C GLY A 332 -8.63 -1.58 -1.00
N THR A 333 -9.37 -0.74 -0.28
CA THR A 333 -9.10 0.70 -0.18
C THR A 333 -7.85 0.95 0.67
N GLY A 334 -7.02 1.93 0.30
CA GLY A 334 -5.94 2.42 1.16
C GLY A 334 -6.50 3.10 2.42
N GLY A 335 -5.71 3.10 3.49
CA GLY A 335 -6.05 3.79 4.73
C GLY A 335 -5.85 5.31 4.60
N SER A 336 -6.58 6.10 5.39
CA SER A 336 -6.37 7.55 5.47
C SER A 336 -5.06 7.89 6.19
N GLY A 337 -4.43 9.00 5.84
CA GLY A 337 -3.37 9.58 6.66
C GLY A 337 -3.86 9.96 8.05
N GLY A 338 -2.94 10.11 8.99
CA GLY A 338 -3.19 10.67 10.32
C GLY A 338 -3.09 12.19 10.30
N GLY A 339 -3.92 12.86 11.11
CA GLY A 339 -3.73 14.27 11.44
C GLY A 339 -2.45 14.51 12.26
N TYR A 340 -2.15 15.76 12.60
CA TYR A 340 -0.98 16.08 13.43
C TYR A 340 -0.93 15.22 14.70
N GLY A 341 0.19 14.53 14.91
CA GLY A 341 0.39 13.67 16.08
C GLY A 341 -0.44 12.38 16.11
N ALA A 342 -1.15 12.03 15.03
CA ALA A 342 -1.93 10.79 14.93
C ALA A 342 -1.31 9.79 13.93
N SER A 343 -1.46 8.50 14.21
CA SER A 343 -1.08 7.44 13.27
C SER A 343 -1.99 7.42 12.05
N GLY A 344 -1.47 6.91 10.93
CA GLY A 344 -2.29 6.62 9.76
C GLY A 344 -3.23 5.44 10.00
N GLY A 345 -4.35 5.40 9.27
CA GLY A 345 -5.24 4.24 9.24
C GLY A 345 -4.65 3.09 8.43
N SER A 346 -4.99 1.86 8.80
CA SER A 346 -4.65 0.67 8.00
C SER A 346 -5.42 0.63 6.69
N GLY A 347 -4.84 0.02 5.66
CA GLY A 347 -5.57 -0.31 4.44
C GLY A 347 -6.52 -1.49 4.67
N ASN A 348 -7.58 -1.54 3.87
CA ASN A 348 -8.55 -2.63 3.89
C ASN A 348 -8.04 -3.83 3.08
N SER A 349 -8.50 -5.04 3.43
CA SER A 349 -8.25 -6.24 2.65
C SER A 349 -8.92 -6.19 1.28
N GLY A 350 -8.32 -6.86 0.30
CA GLY A 350 -8.97 -7.10 -1.00
C GLY A 350 -10.10 -8.12 -0.88
N ALA A 351 -11.05 -8.05 -1.80
CA ALA A 351 -12.15 -8.99 -1.89
C ALA A 351 -11.71 -10.34 -2.46
N THR A 352 -12.39 -11.42 -2.06
CA THR A 352 -12.26 -12.75 -2.67
C THR A 352 -12.71 -12.72 -4.13
N GLY A 353 -12.04 -13.47 -5.00
CA GLY A 353 -12.50 -13.67 -6.37
C GLY A 353 -13.79 -14.50 -6.44
N ASN A 354 -14.55 -14.33 -7.51
CA ASN A 354 -15.79 -15.07 -7.72
C ASN A 354 -15.51 -16.51 -8.15
N THR A 355 -16.42 -17.42 -7.79
CA THR A 355 -16.43 -18.81 -8.26
C THR A 355 -16.61 -18.88 -9.77
N GLY A 356 -15.92 -19.80 -10.45
CA GLY A 356 -16.15 -20.09 -11.86
C GLY A 356 -17.53 -20.73 -12.11
N ALA A 357 -18.08 -20.55 -13.31
CA ALA A 357 -19.33 -21.18 -13.68
C ALA A 357 -19.16 -22.71 -13.81
N ASN A 358 -20.24 -23.46 -13.59
CA ASN A 358 -20.23 -24.91 -13.77
C ASN A 358 -20.19 -25.27 -15.26
N GLY A 359 -19.44 -26.32 -15.60
CA GLY A 359 -19.63 -27.04 -16.86
C GLY A 359 -20.61 -28.19 -16.66
N ASN A 360 -21.00 -28.86 -17.74
CA ASN A 360 -21.88 -30.02 -17.65
C ASN A 360 -21.19 -31.29 -17.09
N ARG A 361 -19.85 -31.28 -16.92
CA ARG A 361 -19.08 -32.41 -16.39
C ARG A 361 -18.57 -32.17 -14.97
N THR A 362 -18.12 -30.95 -14.66
CA THR A 362 -17.67 -30.60 -13.29
C THR A 362 -18.15 -29.21 -12.90
N ASN A 363 -18.19 -28.95 -11.59
CA ASN A 363 -18.42 -27.60 -11.07
C ASN A 363 -17.20 -26.70 -11.29
N GLY A 364 -17.42 -25.39 -11.29
CA GLY A 364 -16.33 -24.41 -11.21
C GLY A 364 -15.70 -24.39 -9.82
N SER A 365 -14.43 -24.00 -9.75
CA SER A 365 -13.73 -23.82 -8.47
C SER A 365 -14.04 -22.44 -7.86
N GLY A 366 -13.89 -22.33 -6.54
CA GLY A 366 -13.98 -21.05 -5.83
C GLY A 366 -12.80 -20.14 -6.15
N GLY A 367 -13.01 -18.81 -6.10
CA GLY A 367 -11.91 -17.86 -6.17
C GLY A 367 -11.05 -17.87 -4.90
N SER A 368 -9.83 -17.38 -5.03
CA SER A 368 -8.94 -17.19 -3.88
C SER A 368 -9.30 -15.94 -3.08
N GLY A 369 -8.94 -15.90 -1.79
CA GLY A 369 -9.10 -14.72 -0.95
C GLY A 369 -8.16 -13.58 -1.36
N GLY A 370 -8.59 -12.34 -1.14
CA GLY A 370 -7.70 -11.18 -1.27
C GLY A 370 -6.66 -11.13 -0.16
N SER A 371 -5.58 -10.38 -0.38
CA SER A 371 -4.58 -10.12 0.65
C SER A 371 -5.05 -9.03 1.62
N GLY A 372 -4.48 -9.03 2.83
CA GLY A 372 -4.71 -7.97 3.82
C GLY A 372 -4.05 -6.66 3.43
N GLY A 373 -4.64 -5.54 3.82
CA GLY A 373 -3.98 -4.23 3.71
C GLY A 373 -2.82 -4.07 4.69
N SER A 374 -1.93 -3.13 4.40
CA SER A 374 -0.83 -2.77 5.29
C SER A 374 -1.29 -1.86 6.43
N SER A 375 -0.57 -1.85 7.55
CA SER A 375 -0.77 -0.89 8.63
C SER A 375 -0.44 0.54 8.20
N GLY A 376 -1.09 1.52 8.83
CA GLY A 376 -0.65 2.91 8.73
C GLY A 376 0.68 3.17 9.47
N GLY A 377 1.31 4.29 9.13
CA GLY A 377 2.53 4.76 9.77
C GLY A 377 2.26 5.35 11.15
N ALA A 378 3.26 5.28 12.03
CA ALA A 378 3.21 5.92 13.34
C ALA A 378 3.17 7.45 13.21
N ALA A 379 2.58 8.11 14.21
CA ALA A 379 2.75 9.54 14.39
C ALA A 379 4.20 9.89 14.73
N GLY A 380 4.63 11.10 14.38
CA GLY A 380 5.81 11.69 14.99
C GLY A 380 5.59 12.08 16.45
N LYS A 381 6.65 12.59 17.06
CA LYS A 381 6.70 13.11 18.42
C LYS A 381 6.77 14.63 18.40
N TYR A 382 6.09 15.28 19.36
CA TYR A 382 6.19 16.74 19.45
C TYR A 382 7.51 17.15 20.11
N ILE A 383 8.07 16.33 21.00
CA ILE A 383 9.42 16.46 21.56
C ILE A 383 10.11 15.10 21.53
N ARG A 384 11.31 15.05 20.95
CA ARG A 384 12.28 13.96 21.11
C ARG A 384 13.40 14.39 22.05
N GLY A 385 13.77 13.54 23.00
CA GLY A 385 14.83 13.83 23.96
C GLY A 385 14.33 14.63 25.17
N LEU A 386 13.15 14.27 25.67
CA LEU A 386 12.50 14.97 26.78
C LEU A 386 13.38 15.02 28.05
N SER A 387 14.28 14.05 28.25
CA SER A 387 15.25 14.03 29.35
C SER A 387 16.21 15.22 29.35
N PHE A 388 16.39 15.90 28.21
CA PHE A 388 17.20 17.11 28.07
C PHE A 388 16.37 18.39 28.18
N VAL A 389 15.05 18.31 28.39
CA VAL A 389 14.16 19.47 28.33
C VAL A 389 13.54 19.73 29.70
N THR A 390 13.81 20.91 30.26
CA THR A 390 12.97 21.48 31.30
C THR A 390 11.79 22.19 30.63
N LEU A 391 10.63 21.53 30.60
CA LEU A 391 9.45 22.00 29.88
C LEU A 391 8.52 22.82 30.78
N THR A 392 8.18 24.04 30.35
CA THR A 392 7.03 24.79 30.83
C THR A 392 5.98 24.82 29.72
N GLN A 393 4.87 24.13 29.92
CA GLN A 393 3.85 23.91 28.89
C GLN A 393 2.59 24.74 29.17
N ASN A 394 2.47 25.88 28.49
CA ASN A 394 1.31 26.79 28.58
C ASN A 394 0.39 26.72 27.33
N GLY A 395 0.90 26.20 26.21
CA GLY A 395 0.18 26.11 24.93
C GLY A 395 -0.33 24.71 24.57
N THR A 396 -0.42 24.41 23.27
CA THR A 396 -0.91 23.12 22.74
C THR A 396 0.23 22.20 22.31
N VAL A 397 0.05 20.90 22.54
CA VAL A 397 0.92 19.83 22.02
C VAL A 397 0.09 18.77 21.30
N LEU A 398 0.55 18.30 20.13
CA LEU A 398 -0.08 17.23 19.36
C LEU A 398 0.97 16.19 18.98
N GLY A 399 0.79 14.95 19.42
CA GLY A 399 1.72 13.83 19.22
C GLY A 399 2.19 13.23 20.55
N GLY A 400 3.05 12.21 20.47
CA GLY A 400 3.69 11.62 21.65
C GLY A 400 4.99 12.31 22.05
N THR A 401 5.59 11.84 23.14
CA THR A 401 6.98 12.13 23.54
C THR A 401 7.82 10.86 23.42
N ALA A 402 9.16 11.01 23.44
CA ALA A 402 10.09 9.92 23.76
C ALA A 402 11.37 10.41 24.42
#